data_AF-A0AA86RPV8-F1
#
_entry.id   AF-A0AA86RPV8-F1
#
_cell.length_a   1.000
_cell.length_b   1.000
_cell.length_c   1.000
_cell.angle_alpha   90.00
_cell.angle_beta   90.00
_cell.angle_gamma   90.00
#
_symmetry.space_group_name_H-M   'P 1'
#
loop_
_entity.id
_entity.type
_entity.pdbx_description
1 polymer ?
#
loop_
_entity_poly.entity_id
_entity_poly.type
_entity_poly.pdbx_seq_one_letter_code
_entity_poly.pdbx_strand_id
1 'polypeptide(L)'
;MEELGEPKEHKLGYVWYIEQKEKHRPVVLAPTAQSFTDLALQVLKFIGQPRDFPPSKAERAKKLQAIKLQEELKRRIAEEKLVQEAERLRIAEENRIAELQYLREKYQKDEEKRVLELAVPLRKYLSATVLGDLIDGLVETAKVRPSDPVRFLGEFLMDKAVK
;
A
#
# COMPACT_ATOMS: atom_id res chain seq x y z
N MET A 1 -9.36 26.49 -66.79
CA MET A 1 -8.62 27.30 -65.81
C MET A 1 -7.68 26.35 -65.11
N GLU A 2 -6.38 26.57 -65.26
CA GLU A 2 -5.29 25.72 -64.79
C GLU A 2 -5.31 25.54 -63.27
N GLU A 3 -5.33 24.28 -62.82
CA GLU A 3 -5.13 23.91 -61.42
C GLU A 3 -3.64 24.06 -61.07
N LEU A 4 -3.27 25.22 -60.52
CA LEU A 4 -1.94 25.44 -59.94
C LEU A 4 -1.86 24.75 -58.56
N GLY A 5 -1.12 23.64 -58.51
CA GLY A 5 -0.89 22.85 -57.30
C GLY A 5 -0.18 23.61 -56.17
N GLU A 6 -0.43 23.18 -54.93
CA GLU A 6 0.18 23.75 -53.72
C GLU A 6 1.72 23.69 -53.78
N PRO A 7 2.44 24.78 -53.42
CA PRO A 7 3.90 24.83 -53.53
C PRO A 7 4.53 24.02 -52.40
N LYS A 8 4.90 22.77 -52.69
CA LYS A 8 5.58 21.91 -51.73
C LYS A 8 7.05 22.26 -51.51
N GLU A 9 7.68 23.07 -52.38
CA GLU A 9 9.15 23.30 -52.34
C GLU A 9 9.64 24.72 -52.76
N HIS A 10 8.94 25.80 -52.41
CA HIS A 10 9.49 27.16 -52.63
C HIS A 10 10.32 27.65 -51.43
N LYS A 11 11.48 28.28 -51.65
CA LYS A 11 12.40 28.78 -50.58
C LYS A 11 11.72 29.73 -49.57
N LEU A 12 10.70 30.45 -50.02
CA LEU A 12 9.91 31.39 -49.20
C LEU A 12 8.59 30.78 -48.67
N GLY A 13 8.34 29.48 -48.91
CA GLY A 13 7.12 28.79 -48.50
C GLY A 13 5.84 29.47 -49.01
N TYR A 14 4.83 29.57 -48.14
CA TYR A 14 3.54 30.22 -48.44
C TYR A 14 3.64 31.73 -48.71
N VAL A 15 4.76 32.40 -48.37
CA VAL A 15 4.94 33.84 -48.64
C VAL A 15 4.96 34.12 -50.15
N TRP A 16 5.61 33.24 -50.92
CA TRP A 16 5.63 33.34 -52.38
C TRP A 16 4.26 33.06 -53.01
N TYR A 17 3.48 32.14 -52.43
CA TYR A 17 2.12 31.86 -52.89
C TYR A 17 1.18 33.05 -52.68
N ILE A 18 1.37 33.77 -51.56
CA ILE A 18 0.62 34.99 -51.23
C ILE A 18 1.02 36.11 -52.19
N GLU A 19 2.33 36.36 -52.39
CA GLU A 19 2.82 37.36 -53.36
C GLU A 19 2.37 37.10 -54.81
N GLN A 20 2.34 35.84 -55.26
CA GLN A 20 1.87 35.50 -56.61
C GLN A 20 0.37 35.73 -56.80
N LYS A 21 -0.44 35.46 -55.78
CA LYS A 21 -1.90 35.67 -55.86
C LYS A 21 -2.32 37.11 -55.58
N GLU A 22 -1.50 37.87 -54.88
CA GLU A 22 -1.76 39.27 -54.55
C GLU A 22 -1.24 40.23 -55.62
N LYS A 23 -1.88 40.21 -56.81
CA LYS A 23 -2.22 41.50 -57.43
C LYS A 23 -3.27 42.14 -56.52
N HIS A 24 -2.85 42.80 -55.44
CA HIS A 24 -3.77 43.45 -54.51
C HIS A 24 -4.65 44.45 -55.28
N ARG A 25 -5.88 44.04 -55.63
CA ARG A 25 -6.96 45.00 -55.78
C ARG A 25 -7.36 45.36 -54.35
N PRO A 26 -7.31 46.64 -53.95
CA PRO A 26 -7.96 47.04 -52.71
C PRO A 26 -9.43 46.65 -52.82
N VAL A 27 -9.86 45.69 -52.00
CA VAL A 27 -11.27 45.39 -51.84
C VAL A 27 -11.82 46.50 -50.96
N VAL A 28 -12.35 47.54 -51.61
CA VAL A 28 -13.08 48.60 -50.92
C VAL A 28 -14.42 47.99 -50.51
N LEU A 29 -14.57 47.60 -49.25
CA LEU A 29 -15.90 47.38 -48.69
C LEU A 29 -16.62 48.73 -48.74
N ALA A 30 -17.68 48.85 -49.55
CA ALA A 30 -18.62 49.95 -49.49
C ALA A 30 -19.64 49.62 -48.38
N PRO A 31 -19.49 50.15 -47.15
CA PRO A 31 -20.34 49.72 -46.05
C PRO A 31 -21.70 50.39 -46.19
N THR A 32 -22.76 49.59 -46.28
CA THR A 32 -24.15 50.08 -46.21
C THR A 32 -24.61 50.33 -44.76
N ALA A 33 -23.72 50.12 -43.78
CA ALA A 33 -24.03 50.12 -42.35
C ALA A 33 -23.75 51.49 -41.70
N GLN A 34 -24.68 51.95 -40.85
CA GLN A 34 -24.61 53.24 -40.16
C GLN A 34 -23.92 53.17 -38.77
N SER A 35 -23.59 51.97 -38.28
CA SER A 35 -22.98 51.72 -36.96
C SER A 35 -21.70 50.89 -37.05
N PHE A 36 -20.73 51.20 -36.18
CA PHE A 36 -19.41 50.54 -36.11
C PHE A 36 -19.51 49.04 -35.78
N THR A 37 -20.49 48.65 -34.96
CA THR A 37 -20.70 47.25 -34.55
C THR A 37 -21.09 46.37 -35.73
N ASP A 38 -21.94 46.89 -36.62
CA ASP A 38 -22.43 46.15 -37.79
C ASP A 38 -21.32 45.99 -38.84
N LEU A 39 -20.49 47.03 -38.99
CA LEU A 39 -19.29 46.98 -39.81
C LEU A 39 -18.30 45.94 -39.27
N ALA A 40 -18.04 45.92 -37.96
CA ALA A 40 -17.16 44.94 -37.34
C ALA A 40 -17.64 43.49 -37.55
N LEU A 41 -18.96 43.25 -37.45
CA LEU A 41 -19.54 41.93 -37.72
C LEU A 41 -19.45 41.55 -39.20
N GLN A 42 -19.63 42.51 -40.13
CA GLN A 42 -19.49 42.27 -41.56
C GLN A 42 -18.04 41.95 -41.94
N VAL A 43 -17.07 42.62 -41.32
CA VAL A 43 -15.63 42.35 -41.46
C VAL A 43 -15.28 40.98 -40.86
N LEU A 44 -15.79 40.64 -39.68
CA LEU A 44 -15.59 39.32 -39.07
C LEU A 44 -16.17 38.18 -39.93
N LYS A 45 -17.35 38.37 -40.53
CA LYS A 45 -17.92 37.41 -41.49
C LYS A 45 -17.07 37.26 -42.75
N PHE A 46 -16.43 38.34 -43.21
CA PHE A 46 -15.55 38.31 -44.38
C PHE A 46 -14.19 37.63 -44.08
N ILE A 47 -13.60 37.90 -42.91
CA ILE A 47 -12.33 37.31 -42.49
C ILE A 47 -12.50 35.81 -42.14
N GLY A 48 -13.66 35.42 -41.61
CA GLY A 48 -13.97 34.04 -41.22
C GLY A 48 -13.50 33.68 -39.80
N GLN A 49 -13.61 32.40 -39.43
CA GLN A 49 -13.12 31.91 -38.14
C GLN A 49 -11.59 32.01 -38.07
N PRO A 50 -11.02 32.22 -36.86
CA PRO A 50 -9.57 32.15 -36.68
C PRO A 50 -9.02 30.87 -37.30
N ARG A 51 -8.02 31.01 -38.17
CA ARG A 51 -7.34 29.85 -38.72
C ARG A 51 -6.47 29.26 -37.62
N ASP A 52 -6.85 28.10 -37.10
CA ASP A 52 -6.02 27.34 -36.17
C ASP A 52 -4.77 26.83 -36.89
N PHE A 53 -3.73 27.66 -36.94
CA PHE A 53 -2.47 27.28 -37.53
C PHE A 53 -1.88 26.10 -36.74
N PRO A 54 -1.36 25.07 -37.42
CA PRO A 54 -0.77 23.95 -36.72
C PRO A 54 0.44 24.43 -35.92
N PRO A 55 0.67 23.87 -34.71
CA PRO A 55 1.71 24.34 -33.81
C PRO A 55 3.08 24.28 -34.48
N SER A 56 3.92 25.26 -34.15
CA SER A 56 5.29 25.33 -34.65
C SER A 56 6.10 24.10 -34.24
N LYS A 57 7.15 23.74 -34.99
CA LYS A 57 8.01 22.58 -34.68
C LYS A 57 8.54 22.64 -33.24
N ALA A 58 8.89 23.84 -32.76
CA ALA A 58 9.36 24.07 -31.39
C ALA A 58 8.25 23.83 -30.35
N GLU A 59 7.01 24.23 -30.63
CA GLU A 59 5.86 24.02 -29.73
C GLU A 59 5.48 22.54 -29.65
N ARG A 60 5.56 21.80 -30.77
CA ARG A 60 5.34 20.34 -30.78
C ARG A 60 6.39 19.62 -29.94
N ALA A 61 7.66 20.00 -30.06
CA ALA A 61 8.74 19.43 -29.25
C ALA A 61 8.51 19.67 -27.74
N LYS A 62 8.13 20.90 -27.36
CA LYS A 62 7.80 21.24 -25.96
C LYS A 62 6.59 20.45 -25.45
N LYS A 63 5.51 20.33 -26.24
CA LYS A 63 4.34 19.52 -25.88
C LYS A 63 4.70 18.05 -25.69
N LEU A 64 5.52 17.48 -26.58
CA LEU A 64 5.96 16.10 -26.47
C LEU A 64 6.82 15.87 -25.22
N GLN A 65 7.72 16.80 -24.89
CA GLN A 65 8.51 16.75 -23.65
C GLN A 65 7.63 16.84 -22.41
N ALA A 66 6.62 17.72 -22.41
CA ALA A 66 5.69 17.84 -21.29
C ALA A 66 4.87 16.56 -21.10
N ILE A 67 4.41 15.92 -22.18
CA ILE A 67 3.68 14.64 -22.12
C ILE A 67 4.58 13.54 -21.55
N LYS A 68 5.82 13.42 -22.04
CA LYS A 68 6.78 12.42 -21.54
C LYS A 68 7.07 12.62 -20.05
N LEU A 69 7.30 13.87 -19.63
CA LEU A 69 7.53 14.18 -18.21
C LEU A 69 6.31 13.82 -17.35
N GLN A 70 5.09 14.12 -17.84
CA GLN A 70 3.86 13.75 -17.13
C GLN A 70 3.68 12.24 -17.03
N GLU A 71 4.00 11.48 -18.08
CA GLU A 71 3.94 10.02 -18.06
C GLU A 71 4.96 9.43 -17.09
N GLU A 72 6.19 9.93 -17.08
CA GLU A 72 7.22 9.52 -16.12
C GLU A 72 6.81 9.80 -14.67
N LEU A 73 6.26 10.99 -14.40
CA LEU A 73 5.74 11.33 -13.07
C LEU A 73 4.60 10.41 -12.65
N LYS A 74 3.65 10.12 -13.56
CA LYS A 74 2.55 9.20 -13.29
C LYS A 74 3.06 7.79 -12.98
N ARG A 75 4.07 7.30 -13.71
CA ARG A 75 4.69 6.00 -13.46
C ARG A 75 5.36 5.96 -12.09
N ARG A 76 6.16 6.97 -11.74
CA ARG A 76 6.80 7.07 -10.41
C ARG A 76 5.78 7.07 -9.28
N ILE A 77 4.71 7.86 -9.41
CA ILE A 77 3.64 7.91 -8.39
C ILE A 77 2.94 6.55 -8.27
N ALA A 78 2.72 5.84 -9.38
CA ALA A 78 2.12 4.51 -9.35
C ALA A 78 3.04 3.50 -8.67
N GLU A 79 4.34 3.51 -8.99
CA GLU A 79 5.36 2.66 -8.35
C GLU A 79 5.46 2.92 -6.85
N GLU A 80 5.54 4.19 -6.44
CA GLU A 80 5.57 4.57 -5.02
C GLU A 80 4.33 4.10 -4.27
N LYS A 81 3.14 4.21 -4.86
CA LYS A 81 1.90 3.70 -4.25
C LYS A 81 1.93 2.19 -4.07
N LEU A 82 2.39 1.44 -5.07
CA LEU A 82 2.51 -0.02 -4.98
C LEU A 82 3.49 -0.43 -3.87
N VAL A 83 4.63 0.26 -3.76
CA VAL A 83 5.61 0.01 -2.69
C VAL A 83 5.01 0.34 -1.32
N GLN A 84 4.33 1.47 -1.17
CA GLN A 84 3.68 1.86 0.08
C GLN A 84 2.55 0.89 0.49
N GLU A 85 1.76 0.41 -0.47
CA GLU A 85 0.72 -0.59 -0.21
C GLU A 85 1.32 -1.93 0.22
N ALA A 86 2.37 -2.39 -0.47
CA ALA A 86 3.08 -3.62 -0.09
C ALA A 86 3.69 -3.51 1.32
N GLU A 87 4.29 -2.37 1.66
CA GLU A 87 4.86 -2.14 2.99
C GLU A 87 3.77 -2.08 4.07
N ARG A 88 2.64 -1.41 3.81
CA ARG A 88 1.49 -1.40 4.72
C ARG A 88 0.94 -2.80 4.98
N LEU A 89 0.82 -3.62 3.94
CA LEU A 89 0.38 -5.01 4.07
C LEU A 89 1.39 -5.84 4.89
N ARG A 90 2.69 -5.64 4.66
CA ARG A 90 3.74 -6.31 5.43
C ARG A 90 3.66 -5.97 6.91
N ILE A 91 3.55 -4.69 7.25
CA ILE A 91 3.43 -4.21 8.64
C ILE A 91 2.15 -4.75 9.27
N ALA A 92 1.03 -4.75 8.54
CA ALA A 92 -0.23 -5.29 9.04
C ALA A 92 -0.13 -6.79 9.37
N GLU A 93 0.55 -7.57 8.52
CA GLU A 93 0.77 -8.99 8.77
C GLU A 93 1.74 -9.24 9.92
N GLU A 94 2.84 -8.48 10.01
CA GLU A 94 3.77 -8.54 11.15
C GLU A 94 3.05 -8.26 12.48
N ASN A 95 2.21 -7.22 12.52
CA ASN A 95 1.41 -6.89 13.69
C ASN A 95 0.39 -7.98 14.04
N ARG A 96 -0.28 -8.54 13.03
CA ARG A 96 -1.22 -9.65 13.22
C ARG A 96 -0.51 -10.88 13.80
N ILE A 97 0.67 -11.23 13.29
CA ILE A 97 1.46 -12.35 13.80
C ILE A 97 1.88 -12.08 15.26
N ALA A 98 2.37 -10.88 15.56
CA ALA A 98 2.77 -10.50 16.91
C ALA A 98 1.59 -10.56 17.90
N GLU A 99 0.41 -10.09 17.51
CA GLU A 99 -0.81 -10.18 18.32
C GLU A 99 -1.19 -11.64 18.59
N LEU A 100 -1.18 -12.48 17.56
CA LEU A 100 -1.48 -13.91 17.70
C LEU A 100 -0.47 -14.63 18.61
N GLN A 101 0.82 -14.27 18.54
CA GLN A 101 1.85 -14.80 19.44
C GLN A 101 1.59 -14.37 20.88
N TYR A 102 1.32 -13.09 21.11
CA TYR A 102 0.98 -12.58 22.43
C TYR A 102 -0.25 -13.28 23.03
N LEU A 103 -1.31 -13.45 22.24
CA LEU A 103 -2.51 -14.16 22.67
C LEU A 103 -2.20 -15.62 23.02
N ARG A 104 -1.42 -16.32 22.19
CA ARG A 104 -1.01 -17.70 22.46
C ARG A 104 -0.27 -17.82 23.79
N GLU A 105 0.72 -16.97 24.04
CA GLU A 105 1.47 -16.99 25.29
C GLU A 105 0.58 -16.70 26.50
N LYS A 106 -0.35 -15.75 26.36
CA LYS A 106 -1.32 -15.44 27.40
C LYS A 106 -2.19 -16.65 27.72
N TYR A 107 -2.77 -17.30 26.71
CA TYR A 107 -3.59 -18.50 26.89
C TYR A 107 -2.80 -19.65 27.52
N GLN A 108 -1.55 -19.84 27.13
CA GLN A 108 -0.70 -20.86 27.73
C GLN A 108 -0.47 -20.61 29.23
N LYS A 109 -0.14 -19.37 29.61
CA LYS A 109 0.04 -18.99 31.02
C LYS A 109 -1.24 -19.13 31.83
N ASP A 110 -2.38 -18.77 31.25
CA ASP A 110 -3.67 -18.87 31.92
C ASP A 110 -4.09 -20.33 32.10
N GLU A 111 -3.83 -21.20 31.11
CA GLU A 111 -4.07 -22.64 31.23
C GLU A 111 -3.16 -23.30 32.27
N GLU A 112 -1.86 -22.95 32.31
CA GLU A 112 -0.93 -23.43 33.33
C GLU A 112 -1.42 -23.06 34.75
N LYS A 113 -1.87 -21.83 34.95
CA LYS A 113 -2.47 -21.40 36.21
C LYS A 113 -3.72 -22.19 36.55
N ARG A 114 -4.61 -22.38 35.57
CA ARG A 114 -5.84 -23.15 35.76
C ARG A 114 -5.56 -24.60 36.16
N VAL A 115 -4.59 -25.24 35.52
CA VAL A 115 -4.14 -26.60 35.89
C VAL A 115 -3.60 -26.61 37.32
N LEU A 116 -2.81 -25.61 37.70
CA LEU A 116 -2.30 -25.49 39.07
C LEU A 116 -3.44 -25.30 40.09
N GLU A 117 -4.43 -24.46 39.79
CA GLU A 117 -5.62 -24.25 40.62
C GLU A 117 -6.45 -25.53 40.77
N LEU A 118 -6.68 -26.26 39.67
CA LEU A 118 -7.37 -27.56 39.69
C LEU A 118 -6.58 -28.62 40.47
N ALA A 119 -5.26 -28.50 40.54
CA ALA A 119 -4.41 -29.39 41.32
C ALA A 119 -4.36 -29.03 42.82
N VAL A 120 -4.87 -27.86 43.25
CA VAL A 120 -4.88 -27.45 44.67
C VAL A 120 -5.63 -28.44 45.56
N PRO A 121 -6.86 -28.89 45.23
CA PRO A 121 -7.55 -29.90 46.04
C PRO A 121 -6.77 -31.20 46.16
N LEU A 122 -6.12 -31.64 45.09
CA LEU A 122 -5.30 -32.86 45.09
C LEU A 122 -4.07 -32.71 45.98
N ARG A 123 -3.32 -31.59 45.87
CA ARG A 123 -2.20 -31.31 46.79
C ARG A 123 -2.66 -31.24 48.23
N LYS A 124 -3.79 -30.57 48.49
CA LYS A 124 -4.33 -30.44 49.85
C LYS A 124 -4.71 -31.81 50.42
N TYR A 125 -5.33 -32.67 49.61
CA TYR A 125 -5.65 -34.04 50.00
C TYR A 125 -4.38 -34.85 50.32
N LEU A 126 -3.39 -34.84 49.43
CA LEU A 126 -2.12 -35.55 49.64
C LEU A 126 -1.38 -35.06 50.88
N SER A 127 -1.25 -33.73 51.05
CA SER A 127 -0.64 -33.11 52.23
C SER A 127 -1.32 -33.48 53.53
N ALA A 128 -2.65 -33.61 53.53
CA ALA A 128 -3.42 -33.94 54.73
C ALA A 128 -3.46 -35.44 55.06
N THR A 129 -3.28 -36.32 54.05
CA THR A 129 -3.46 -37.77 54.22
C THR A 129 -2.15 -38.52 54.39
N VAL A 130 -1.24 -38.40 53.43
CA VAL A 130 -0.08 -39.29 53.31
C VAL A 130 1.26 -38.58 53.34
N LEU A 131 1.31 -37.28 53.01
CA LEU A 131 2.58 -36.59 52.77
C LEU A 131 3.45 -36.48 54.04
N GLY A 132 2.83 -36.27 55.21
CA GLY A 132 3.56 -36.17 56.48
C GLY A 132 4.28 -37.46 56.83
N ASP A 133 3.56 -38.57 56.87
CA ASP A 133 4.13 -39.89 57.18
C ASP A 133 5.11 -40.38 56.11
N LEU A 134 4.87 -40.03 54.85
CA LEU A 134 5.79 -40.33 53.75
C LEU A 134 7.12 -39.58 53.89
N ILE A 135 7.10 -38.31 54.30
CA ILE A 135 8.33 -37.54 54.55
C ILE A 135 9.12 -38.15 55.70
N ASP A 136 8.46 -38.47 56.81
CA ASP A 136 9.12 -39.13 57.95
C ASP A 136 9.75 -40.47 57.53
N GLY A 137 9.01 -41.29 56.76
CA GLY A 137 9.50 -42.57 56.27
C GLY A 137 10.67 -42.44 55.30
N LEU A 138 10.63 -41.45 54.40
CA LEU A 138 11.73 -41.16 53.49
C LEU A 138 12.99 -40.71 54.25
N VAL A 139 12.83 -39.90 55.29
CA VAL A 139 13.93 -39.47 56.16
C VAL A 139 14.54 -40.67 56.89
N GLU A 140 13.73 -41.57 57.46
CA GLU A 140 14.24 -42.76 58.14
C GLU A 140 14.90 -43.76 57.18
N THR A 141 14.32 -43.95 55.99
CA THR A 141 14.92 -44.80 54.95
C THR A 141 16.28 -44.26 54.52
N ALA A 142 16.43 -42.94 54.40
CA ALA A 142 17.69 -42.29 54.05
C ALA A 142 18.76 -42.42 55.14
N LYS A 143 18.37 -42.48 56.42
CA LYS A 143 19.28 -42.71 57.56
C LYS A 143 19.75 -44.16 57.64
N VAL A 144 18.83 -45.10 57.54
CA VAL A 144 19.12 -46.55 57.70
C VAL A 144 19.83 -47.12 56.48
N ARG A 145 19.58 -46.55 55.29
CA ARG A 145 20.06 -47.07 53.99
C ARG A 145 19.97 -48.60 53.88
N PRO A 146 18.75 -49.16 53.99
CA PRO A 146 18.54 -50.59 53.87
C PRO A 146 18.89 -51.10 52.46
N SER A 147 19.16 -52.40 52.35
CA SER A 147 19.42 -53.06 51.06
C SER A 147 18.24 -52.96 50.09
N ASP A 148 17.01 -52.88 50.60
CA ASP A 148 15.79 -52.64 49.82
C ASP A 148 15.00 -51.46 50.42
N PRO A 149 15.17 -50.25 49.88
CA PRO A 149 14.54 -49.05 50.40
C PRO A 149 13.02 -48.99 50.16
N VAL A 150 12.51 -49.65 49.11
CA VAL A 150 11.07 -49.62 48.81
C VAL A 150 10.33 -50.50 49.79
N ARG A 151 10.86 -51.71 50.05
CA ARG A 151 10.27 -52.61 51.03
C ARG A 151 10.27 -52.03 52.44
N PHE A 152 11.41 -51.47 52.87
CA PHE A 152 11.52 -50.84 54.18
C PHE A 152 10.55 -49.65 54.36
N LEU A 153 10.42 -48.80 53.34
CA LEU A 153 9.46 -47.69 53.38
C LEU A 153 8.01 -48.18 53.45
N GLY A 154 7.67 -49.25 52.73
CA GLY A 154 6.35 -49.86 52.78
C GLY A 154 6.00 -50.41 54.16
N GLU A 155 6.93 -51.11 54.80
CA GLU A 155 6.79 -51.61 56.17
C GLU A 155 6.63 -50.44 57.16
N PHE A 156 7.45 -49.39 57.04
CA PHE A 156 7.36 -48.19 57.87
C PHE A 156 5.99 -47.49 57.77
N LEU A 157 5.46 -47.36 56.55
CA LEU A 157 4.16 -46.73 56.33
C LEU A 157 3.00 -47.58 56.86
N MET A 158 3.07 -48.91 56.74
CA MET A 158 2.08 -49.82 57.33
C MET A 158 2.09 -49.73 58.86
N ASP A 159 3.26 -49.70 59.50
CA ASP A 159 3.38 -49.58 60.95
C ASP A 159 2.80 -48.26 61.50
N LYS A 160 2.97 -47.17 60.74
CA LYS A 160 2.41 -45.85 61.07
C LYS A 160 0.90 -45.76 60.83
N ALA A 161 0.37 -46.41 59.79
CA ALA A 161 -1.05 -46.37 59.42
C ALA A 161 -1.97 -47.22 60.31
N VAL A 162 -1.41 -48.14 61.10
CA VAL A 162 -2.15 -49.03 62.02
C VAL A 162 -2.39 -48.39 63.40
N LYS A 163 -1.87 -47.17 63.64
CA LYS A 163 -2.13 -46.35 64.84
C LYS A 163 -3.22 -45.32 64.60
#